data_AF-A0A3M1MYY8-F1
#
_entry.id   AF-A0A3M1MYY8-F1
#
_cell.length_a   1.000
_cell.length_b   1.000
_cell.length_c   1.000
_cell.angle_alpha   90.00
_cell.angle_beta   90.00
_cell.angle_gamma   90.00
#
_symmetry.space_group_name_H-M   'P 1'
#
loop_
_entity.id
_entity.type
_entity.pdbx_description
1 polymer ?
#
loop_
_entity_poly.entity_id
_entity_poly.type
_entity_poly.pdbx_seq_one_letter_code
_entity_poly.pdbx_strand_id
1 'polypeptide(L)' 'MHEIRRLVQQALHEDIGLGDLTTMATIGPGTQARAELVAKEDFVLAGIDVAREVFRQLDA' A
#
# COMPACT_ATOMS: atom_id res chain seq x y z
N MET A 1 -17.90 -0.67 -0.15
CA MET A 1 -16.75 -0.53 0.78
C MET A 1 -16.30 -1.86 1.39
N HIS A 2 -17.20 -2.74 1.83
CA HIS A 2 -16.81 -4.06 2.37
C HIS A 2 -16.00 -4.92 1.38
N GLU A 3 -16.36 -4.92 0.09
CA GLU A 3 -15.60 -5.67 -0.92
C GLU A 3 -14.19 -5.11 -1.14
N ILE A 4 -14.03 -3.79 -1.25
CA ILE A 4 -12.72 -3.15 -1.39
C ILE A 4 -11.82 -3.54 -0.21
N ARG A 5 -12.34 -3.41 1.02
CA ARG A 5 -11.60 -3.81 2.23
C ARG A 5 -11.15 -5.27 2.17
N ARG A 6 -12.04 -6.18 1.76
CA ARG A 6 -11.75 -7.61 1.64
C ARG A 6 -10.70 -7.88 0.56
N LEU A 7 -10.82 -7.27 -0.61
CA LEU A 7 -9.88 -7.45 -1.71
C LEU A 7 -8.48 -6.94 -1.34
N VAL A 8 -8.41 -5.75 -0.74
CA VAL A 8 -7.15 -5.18 -0.25
C VAL A 8 -6.51 -6.09 0.80
N GLN A 9 -7.29 -6.60 1.76
CA GLN A 9 -6.79 -7.51 2.78
C GLN A 9 -6.19 -8.79 2.16
N GLN A 10 -6.87 -9.36 1.16
CA GLN A 10 -6.37 -10.55 0.46
C GLN A 10 -5.09 -10.27 -0.32
N ALA A 11 -5.03 -9.15 -1.04
CA ALA A 11 -3.83 -8.74 -1.78
C ALA A 11 -2.63 -8.48 -0.86
N LEU A 12 -2.85 -7.80 0.28
CA LEU A 12 -1.79 -7.58 1.27
C LEU A 12 -1.28 -8.88 1.88
N HIS A 13 -2.17 -9.85 2.13
CA HIS A 13 -1.76 -11.15 2.66
C HIS A 13 -0.91 -11.94 1.66
N GLU A 14 -1.26 -11.89 0.37
CA GLU A 14 -0.49 -12.50 -0.71
C GLU A 14 0.91 -11.89 -0.84
N ASP A 15 1.02 -10.55 -0.83
CA ASP A 15 2.27 -9.84 -1.11
C ASP A 15 3.23 -9.85 0.09
N ILE A 16 2.72 -9.69 1.32
CA ILE A 16 3.57 -9.56 2.51
C ILE A 16 4.07 -10.91 3.01
N GLY A 17 3.22 -11.95 3.04
CA GLY A 17 3.61 -13.28 3.53
C GLY A 17 4.34 -13.25 4.90
N LEU A 18 5.64 -13.56 4.89
CA LEU A 18 6.50 -13.57 6.08
C LEU A 18 7.10 -12.20 6.44
N GLY A 19 6.86 -11.17 5.64
CA GLY A 19 7.36 -9.80 5.80
C GLY A 19 8.12 -9.29 4.57
N ASP A 20 8.33 -7.96 4.52
CA ASP A 20 9.17 -7.31 3.50
C ASP A 20 10.64 -7.29 3.93
N LEU A 21 11.36 -8.36 3.61
CA LEU A 21 12.75 -8.57 4.03
C LEU A 21 13.71 -7.50 3.54
N THR A 22 13.50 -6.97 2.33
CA THR A 22 14.40 -5.94 1.77
C THR A 22 14.21 -4.64 2.52
N THR A 23 12.97 -4.23 2.77
CA THR A 23 12.67 -3.02 3.56
C THR A 23 13.19 -3.17 4.99
N MET A 24 12.95 -4.30 5.66
CA MET A 24 13.45 -4.56 7.00
C MET A 24 14.98 -4.54 7.11
N ALA A 25 15.69 -4.98 6.07
CA ALA A 25 17.15 -5.03 6.05
C ALA A 25 17.80 -3.67 5.70
N THR A 26 17.09 -2.78 5.01
CA THR A 26 17.68 -1.55 4.43
C THR A 26 17.13 -0.26 5.02
N ILE A 27 15.94 -0.28 5.63
CA ILE A 27 15.28 0.89 6.20
C ILE A 27 15.17 0.72 7.72
N GLY A 28 15.69 1.69 8.46
CA GLY A 28 15.63 1.69 9.92
C GLY A 28 14.20 1.77 10.45
N PRO A 29 13.87 1.11 11.57
CA PRO A 29 12.53 1.17 12.16
C PRO A 29 12.16 2.62 12.54
N GLY A 30 10.92 3.02 12.30
CA GLY A 30 10.42 4.36 12.59
C GLY A 30 10.85 5.45 11.60
N THR A 31 11.52 5.09 10.50
CA THR A 31 11.86 6.05 9.44
C THR A 31 10.58 6.65 8.84
N GLN A 32 10.47 7.98 8.88
CA GLN A 32 9.38 8.71 8.21
C GLN A 32 9.85 9.25 6.86
N ALA A 33 8.96 9.16 5.87
CA ALA A 33 9.21 9.65 4.52
C ALA A 33 7.93 10.24 3.93
N ARG A 34 8.10 11.01 2.85
CA ARG A 34 7.00 11.49 2.02
C ARG A 34 7.06 10.78 0.68
N ALA A 35 5.91 10.29 0.23
CA ALA A 35 5.75 9.68 -1.09
C ALA A 35 4.72 10.47 -1.92
N GLU A 36 4.86 10.40 -3.24
CA GLU A 36 3.93 11.01 -4.20
C GLU A 36 3.53 9.96 -5.24
N LEU A 37 2.23 9.86 -5.53
CA LEU A 37 1.71 9.02 -6.61
C LEU A 37 1.71 9.85 -7.89
N VAL A 38 2.72 9.62 -8.74
CA VAL A 38 2.94 10.38 -9.97
C VAL A 38 2.48 9.57 -11.18
N ALA A 39 1.58 10.13 -11.99
CA ALA A 39 1.19 9.56 -13.26
C ALA A 39 2.34 9.64 -14.26
N LYS A 40 2.65 8.52 -14.93
CA LYS A 40 3.76 8.44 -15.90
C LYS A 40 3.32 8.73 -17.34
N GLU A 41 2.02 8.87 -17.57
CA GLU A 41 1.38 9.16 -18.85
C GLU A 41 -0.04 9.70 -18.61
N ASP A 42 -0.67 10.19 -19.68
CA ASP A 42 -2.05 10.70 -19.63
C ASP A 42 -3.05 9.58 -19.33
N PHE A 43 -3.96 9.81 -18.39
CA PHE A 43 -4.92 8.80 -17.94
C PHE A 43 -6.16 9.44 -17.31
N VAL A 44 -7.18 8.62 -17.05
CA VAL A 44 -8.33 8.98 -16.21
C VAL A 44 -8.09 8.42 -14.81
N LEU A 45 -8.12 9.28 -13.80
CA LEU A 45 -7.96 8.87 -12.41
C LEU A 45 -9.19 8.08 -11.93
N ALA A 46 -8.96 6.84 -11.50
CA ALA A 46 -9.95 5.98 -10.85
C ALA A 46 -9.29 5.18 -9.72
N GLY A 47 -10.06 4.79 -8.70
CA GLY A 47 -9.59 3.91 -7.62
C GLY A 47 -8.78 4.59 -6.51
N ILE A 48 -8.81 5.92 -6.39
CA ILE A 48 -8.04 6.63 -5.35
C ILE A 48 -8.44 6.22 -3.91
N ASP A 49 -9.72 5.87 -3.70
CA ASP A 49 -10.19 5.34 -2.41
C ASP A 49 -9.68 3.93 -2.12
N VAL A 50 -9.42 3.13 -3.16
CA VAL A 50 -8.80 1.80 -3.02
C VAL A 50 -7.35 1.98 -2.58
N ALA A 51 -6.61 2.89 -3.21
CA ALA A 51 -5.23 3.22 -2.80
C ALA A 51 -5.17 3.69 -1.34
N ARG A 52 -6.10 4.56 -0.92
CA ARG A 52 -6.22 4.99 0.48
C ARG A 52 -6.46 3.81 1.42
N GLU A 53 -7.34 2.88 1.06
CA GLU A 53 -7.66 1.72 1.87
C GLU A 53 -6.45 0.79 2.08
N VAL A 54 -5.55 0.67 1.08
CA VAL A 54 -4.29 -0.10 1.20
C VAL A 54 -3.44 0.45 2.35
N PHE A 55 -3.13 1.76 2.33
CA PHE A 55 -2.32 2.36 3.39
C PHE A 55 -3.03 2.31 4.75
N ARG A 56 -4.35 2.52 4.79
CA ARG A 56 -5.14 2.45 6.03
C ARG A 56 -5.10 1.08 6.72
N GLN A 57 -4.85 -0.01 5.99
CA GLN A 57 -4.73 -1.35 6.58
C GLN A 57 -3.32 -1.66 7.10
N LEU A 58 -2.30 -0.91 6.67
CA LEU A 58 -0.91 -1.08 7.09
C LEU A 58 -0.48 -0.09 8.19
N ASP A 59 -0.99 1.13 8.17
CA ASP A 59 -0.79 2.15 9.21
C ASP A 59 -1.79 1.92 10.37
N ALA A 60 -1.42 1.09 11.35
CA ALA A 60 -2.15 0.86 12.60
C ALA A 60 -1.29 1.23 13.82
#